data_AF-A0AAQ4FNP9-F1
#
_entry.id   AF-A0AAQ4FNP9-F1
#
_cell.length_a   1.000
_cell.length_b   1.000
_cell.length_c   1.000
_cell.angle_alpha   90.00
_cell.angle_beta   90.00
_cell.angle_gamma   90.00
#
_symmetry.space_group_name_H-M   'P 1'
#
loop_
_entity.id
_entity.type
_entity.pdbx_description
1 polymer ?
#
loop_
_entity_poly.entity_id
_entity_poly.type
_entity_poly.pdbx_seq_one_letter_code
_entity_poly.pdbx_strand_id
1 'polypeptide(L)'
;MQLHIAPFDNPQRASRLSCEKLHTERERNHCGRGGSSSGTCVVAGQRRRRQPKVSASPFAPLKWGPDLVVLDVMARPLTREIAGMKWSHYFSEASVRSALAYQARPDDVFIVSYPKCGTTWLQYLVYNIYSGGVPPRDREQFWDNTPFLEMRGAERSIQRTKPGAIKTHLPFDRQPYNPQARYLYITRNPFDCCVSYYYHTKHLPGYCFSKGTFDEFFELFVTGDLEYGDYFDHVLSWYPHRADSNVLFLTYEELKKDTAAAVAEIAAFLGDEYKDRLHREPGLVGRILEAAALNNMKKIFNSCDFAAKDEKNGSTGEELKPAEVKDLSLEELIRAPMTGEFVRKGAVGDWKAHMSPAQVQRLLERIKVKTAGSDVMDLWEDTDIPR
;
A
#
# COMPACT_ATOMS: atom_id res chain seq x y z
N MET A 1 6.08 -33.71 -47.72
CA MET A 1 7.54 -33.77 -47.48
C MET A 1 7.74 -34.17 -46.03
N GLN A 2 7.94 -35.47 -45.77
CA GLN A 2 8.28 -36.03 -44.47
C GLN A 2 9.77 -35.81 -44.21
N LEU A 3 10.15 -35.49 -42.96
CA LEU A 3 11.44 -35.78 -42.30
C LEU A 3 11.20 -35.49 -40.80
N HIS A 4 10.96 -36.52 -39.99
CA HIS A 4 11.94 -37.16 -39.09
C HIS A 4 12.55 -36.23 -38.02
N ILE A 5 12.10 -36.41 -36.77
CA ILE A 5 12.89 -36.14 -35.57
C ILE A 5 12.78 -37.40 -34.69
N ALA A 6 13.93 -37.95 -34.33
CA ALA A 6 14.10 -39.11 -33.46
C ALA A 6 14.02 -38.70 -31.96
N PRO A 7 13.68 -39.63 -31.04
CA PRO A 7 13.55 -39.39 -29.60
C PRO A 7 14.86 -39.71 -28.85
N PHE A 8 14.92 -39.36 -27.55
CA PHE A 8 15.87 -39.70 -26.45
C PHE A 8 16.14 -38.40 -25.63
N ASP A 9 16.13 -38.32 -24.30
CA ASP A 9 16.07 -39.32 -23.24
C ASP A 9 15.62 -38.69 -21.90
N ASN A 10 15.04 -39.51 -21.03
CA ASN A 10 14.60 -39.20 -19.67
C ASN A 10 15.63 -39.71 -18.66
N PRO A 11 15.91 -38.98 -17.57
CA PRO A 11 16.27 -39.64 -16.32
C PRO A 11 15.45 -39.16 -15.13
N GLN A 12 14.68 -40.10 -14.57
CA GLN A 12 14.14 -40.00 -13.22
C GLN A 12 15.17 -40.43 -12.15
N ARG A 13 14.95 -39.91 -10.93
CA ARG A 13 15.31 -40.43 -9.58
C ARG A 13 16.69 -40.09 -8.99
N ALA A 14 16.68 -39.28 -7.94
CA ALA A 14 16.84 -39.66 -6.52
C ALA A 14 16.86 -38.35 -5.69
N SER A 15 16.07 -38.17 -4.64
CA SER A 15 16.30 -38.78 -3.33
C SER A 15 15.13 -38.47 -2.38
N ARG A 16 14.69 -39.50 -1.65
CA ARG A 16 13.86 -39.37 -0.45
C ARG A 16 14.81 -39.38 0.74
N LEU A 17 14.70 -38.42 1.65
CA LEU A 17 15.14 -38.57 3.04
C LEU A 17 14.11 -37.93 3.95
N SER A 18 13.43 -38.79 4.70
CA SER A 18 12.67 -38.51 5.91
C SER A 18 13.64 -38.20 7.06
N CYS A 19 13.28 -37.29 7.95
CA CYS A 19 13.77 -37.37 9.32
C CYS A 19 12.69 -36.89 10.30
N GLU A 20 12.43 -37.76 11.28
CA GLU A 20 11.41 -37.67 12.30
C GLU A 20 11.81 -36.78 13.48
N LYS A 21 10.78 -36.23 14.12
CA LYS A 21 10.57 -36.03 15.57
C LYS A 21 11.82 -35.95 16.47
N LEU A 22 11.99 -34.81 17.13
CA LEU A 22 12.71 -34.71 18.40
C LEU A 22 11.73 -34.35 19.53
N HIS A 23 11.55 -35.31 20.44
CA HIS A 23 11.03 -35.14 21.79
C HIS A 23 12.05 -34.34 22.63
N THR A 24 11.57 -33.38 23.43
CA THR A 24 12.34 -32.82 24.54
C THR A 24 11.79 -33.38 25.86
N GLU A 25 12.63 -34.14 26.55
CA GLU A 25 12.40 -34.63 27.90
C GLU A 25 12.64 -33.53 28.94
N ARG A 26 11.81 -33.60 29.99
CA ARG A 26 11.91 -32.86 31.23
C ARG A 26 12.97 -33.50 32.12
N GLU A 27 13.85 -32.69 32.70
CA GLU A 27 14.49 -33.04 33.97
C GLU A 27 14.14 -32.03 35.05
N ARG A 28 13.46 -32.52 36.08
CA ARG A 28 13.36 -31.93 37.41
C ARG A 28 14.56 -32.45 38.19
N ASN A 29 15.22 -31.60 38.96
CA ASN A 29 15.93 -32.06 40.14
C ASN A 29 15.65 -31.18 41.36
N HIS A 30 15.53 -31.89 42.47
CA HIS A 30 15.02 -31.52 43.79
C HIS A 30 16.18 -31.20 44.75
N CYS A 31 15.81 -30.78 45.97
CA CYS A 31 16.62 -30.54 47.19
C CYS A 31 17.23 -29.13 47.34
N GLY A 32 17.21 -28.48 48.50
CA GLY A 32 16.81 -28.87 49.85
C GLY A 32 16.91 -27.67 50.81
N ARG A 33 16.29 -27.77 51.99
CA ARG A 33 16.11 -26.74 53.02
C ARG A 33 17.34 -26.50 53.92
N GLY A 34 17.35 -25.34 54.60
CA GLY A 34 18.11 -25.00 55.83
C GLY A 34 19.12 -23.87 55.61
N GLY A 35 19.38 -22.89 56.48
CA GLY A 35 18.99 -22.57 57.85
C GLY A 35 19.87 -21.37 58.33
N SER A 36 19.28 -20.50 59.13
CA SER A 36 19.82 -19.46 60.05
C SER A 36 21.30 -18.98 60.06
N SER A 37 21.41 -17.64 59.99
CA SER A 37 22.10 -16.71 60.92
C SER A 37 23.63 -16.53 61.01
N SER A 38 23.98 -15.24 61.17
CA SER A 38 25.12 -14.63 61.88
C SER A 38 26.34 -14.17 61.06
N GLY A 39 26.83 -12.95 61.35
CA GLY A 39 28.17 -12.48 60.97
C GLY A 39 28.26 -11.04 60.45
N THR A 40 28.45 -10.07 61.34
CA THR A 40 28.87 -8.69 61.06
C THR A 40 30.40 -8.58 60.90
N CYS A 41 30.91 -7.86 59.89
CA CYS A 41 31.94 -6.79 60.03
C CYS A 41 32.47 -6.19 58.70
N VAL A 42 32.30 -4.87 58.56
CA VAL A 42 33.29 -3.81 58.27
C VAL A 42 34.18 -3.85 57.00
N VAL A 43 33.83 -2.92 56.08
CA VAL A 43 34.63 -1.93 55.30
C VAL A 43 35.73 -2.40 54.33
N ALA A 44 35.54 -2.10 53.04
CA ALA A 44 36.57 -1.49 52.17
C ALA A 44 35.91 -0.76 50.98
N GLY A 45 36.23 0.52 50.82
CA GLY A 45 35.68 1.36 49.77
C GLY A 45 36.17 0.99 48.37
N GLN A 46 35.27 1.00 47.40
CA GLN A 46 35.61 1.11 45.99
C GLN A 46 34.77 2.20 45.31
N ARG A 47 35.49 3.03 44.57
CA ARG A 47 35.06 4.25 43.89
C ARG A 47 33.85 3.98 42.98
N ARG A 48 32.77 4.75 43.16
CA ARG A 48 31.68 4.84 42.18
C ARG A 48 32.23 5.33 40.84
N ARG A 49 32.29 4.45 39.84
CA ARG A 49 32.36 4.86 38.43
C ARG A 49 31.06 5.62 38.12
N ARG A 50 31.19 6.90 37.76
CA ARG A 50 30.09 7.68 37.18
C ARG A 50 29.64 6.98 35.90
N GLN A 51 28.41 6.49 35.87
CA GLN A 51 27.75 6.16 34.60
C GLN A 51 27.56 7.47 33.80
N PRO A 52 27.80 7.47 32.49
CA PRO A 52 27.47 8.64 31.68
C PRO A 52 25.96 8.83 31.67
N LYS A 53 25.52 10.08 31.86
CA LYS A 53 24.13 10.48 31.66
C LYS A 53 23.75 10.12 30.22
N VAL A 54 22.88 9.13 30.06
CA VAL A 54 22.14 8.93 28.81
C VAL A 54 21.29 10.17 28.63
N SER A 55 21.59 10.97 27.60
CA SER A 55 20.75 12.09 27.20
C SER A 55 19.39 11.53 26.81
N ALA A 56 18.35 11.93 27.54
CA ALA A 56 16.98 11.65 27.16
C ALA A 56 16.74 12.20 25.74
N SER A 57 16.11 11.37 24.88
CA SER A 57 15.51 11.83 23.64
C SER A 57 14.57 13.00 23.93
N PRO A 58 14.56 14.09 23.14
CA PRO A 58 13.70 15.24 23.40
C PRO A 58 12.21 14.96 23.14
N PHE A 59 11.84 13.75 22.74
CA PHE A 59 10.46 13.38 22.44
C PHE A 59 9.94 12.32 23.41
N ALA A 60 9.39 12.78 24.53
CA ALA A 60 8.49 11.96 25.35
C ALA A 60 7.11 11.91 24.67
N PRO A 61 6.40 10.75 24.68
CA PRO A 61 5.06 10.67 24.12
C PRO A 61 4.09 11.52 24.94
N LEU A 62 3.42 12.46 24.27
CA LEU A 62 2.38 13.30 24.85
C LEU A 62 1.21 12.39 25.29
N LYS A 63 0.77 12.50 26.55
CA LYS A 63 -0.43 11.81 27.04
C LYS A 63 -1.66 12.54 26.50
N TRP A 64 -2.48 11.84 25.71
CA TRP A 64 -3.71 12.36 25.13
C TRP A 64 -4.88 12.15 26.11
N GLY A 65 -5.53 13.24 26.52
CA GLY A 65 -6.83 13.22 27.20
C GLY A 65 -7.99 13.13 26.19
N PRO A 66 -9.23 12.86 26.64
CA PRO A 66 -10.33 12.49 25.75
C PRO A 66 -10.94 13.63 24.91
N ASP A 67 -10.70 14.90 25.24
CA ASP A 67 -11.42 16.01 24.61
C ASP A 67 -10.45 17.15 24.24
N LEU A 68 -10.50 17.56 22.97
CA LEU A 68 -9.64 18.51 22.22
C LEU A 68 -8.29 17.97 21.70
N VAL A 69 -8.23 17.80 20.38
CA VAL A 69 -6.97 17.81 19.62
C VAL A 69 -6.53 19.26 19.49
N VAL A 70 -5.59 19.71 20.32
CA VAL A 70 -4.88 20.96 20.03
C VAL A 70 -4.04 20.70 18.78
N LEU A 71 -4.51 21.20 17.64
CA LEU A 71 -3.83 21.14 16.34
C LEU A 71 -2.58 22.02 16.34
N ASP A 72 -1.55 21.58 17.08
CA ASP A 72 -0.20 22.04 16.83
C ASP A 72 0.27 21.46 15.49
N VAL A 73 1.04 22.25 14.75
CA VAL A 73 1.47 21.93 13.38
C VAL A 73 2.35 20.70 13.42
N MET A 74 1.80 19.53 13.10
CA MET A 74 2.59 18.31 13.08
C MET A 74 3.51 18.34 11.86
N ALA A 75 4.82 18.32 12.08
CA ALA A 75 5.84 18.10 11.03
C ALA A 75 5.73 16.71 10.37
N ARG A 76 4.72 15.92 10.72
CA ARG A 76 4.52 14.53 10.34
C ARG A 76 3.02 14.20 10.25
N PRO A 77 2.60 13.35 9.31
CA PRO A 77 1.22 12.91 9.22
C PRO A 77 0.76 12.16 10.47
N LEU A 78 -0.47 12.40 10.88
CA LEU A 78 -1.10 11.72 12.02
C LEU A 78 -1.36 10.25 11.68
N THR A 79 -0.65 9.37 12.38
CA THR A 79 -0.75 7.91 12.22
C THR A 79 -0.84 7.22 13.58
N ARG A 80 -1.28 5.96 13.57
CA ARG A 80 -1.31 5.04 14.70
C ARG A 80 -0.76 3.69 14.31
N GLU A 81 -0.30 2.91 15.27
CA GLU A 81 0.17 1.55 15.02
C GLU A 81 -0.96 0.54 15.22
N ILE A 82 -1.21 -0.30 14.22
CA ILE A 82 -2.13 -1.44 14.30
C ILE A 82 -1.42 -2.65 13.70
N ALA A 83 -1.31 -3.74 14.47
CA ALA A 83 -0.69 -5.00 14.05
C ALA A 83 0.76 -4.86 13.49
N GLY A 84 1.53 -3.94 14.08
CA GLY A 84 2.93 -3.69 13.71
C GLY A 84 3.10 -2.89 12.41
N MET A 85 2.06 -2.20 11.95
CA MET A 85 2.08 -1.32 10.78
C MET A 85 1.54 0.06 11.14
N LYS A 86 1.98 1.10 10.43
CA LYS A 86 1.47 2.47 10.57
C LYS A 86 0.25 2.67 9.69
N TRP A 87 -0.79 3.26 10.28
CA TRP A 87 -2.07 3.54 9.65
C TRP A 87 -2.50 4.97 9.94
N SER A 88 -3.03 5.64 8.93
CA SER A 88 -3.81 6.86 9.12
C SER A 88 -5.14 6.54 9.80
N HIS A 89 -5.80 7.57 10.31
CA HIS A 89 -7.04 7.38 11.03
C HIS A 89 -8.25 7.05 10.12
N TYR A 90 -8.06 7.08 8.79
CA TYR A 90 -9.02 6.55 7.82
C TYR A 90 -9.26 5.04 7.96
N PHE A 91 -8.34 4.30 8.57
CA PHE A 91 -8.41 2.84 8.68
C PHE A 91 -8.76 2.42 10.10
N SER A 92 -10.01 1.99 10.34
CA SER A 92 -10.40 1.51 11.68
C SER A 92 -9.60 0.26 12.08
N GLU A 93 -9.32 0.09 13.37
CA GLU A 93 -8.61 -1.11 13.86
C GLU A 93 -9.36 -2.39 13.50
N ALA A 94 -10.69 -2.38 13.58
CA ALA A 94 -11.53 -3.51 13.17
C ALA A 94 -11.36 -3.84 11.67
N SER A 95 -11.40 -2.82 10.80
CA SER A 95 -11.20 -2.99 9.36
C SER A 95 -9.82 -3.59 9.06
N VAL A 96 -8.75 -3.01 9.62
CA VAL A 96 -7.36 -3.48 9.41
C VAL A 96 -7.20 -4.92 9.89
N ARG A 97 -7.63 -5.25 11.11
CA ARG A 97 -7.50 -6.62 11.64
C ARG A 97 -8.30 -7.62 10.82
N SER A 98 -9.50 -7.25 10.39
CA SER A 98 -10.31 -8.11 9.52
C SER A 98 -9.66 -8.34 8.15
N ALA A 99 -9.03 -7.31 7.57
CA ALA A 99 -8.29 -7.39 6.32
C ALA A 99 -7.09 -8.32 6.41
N LEU A 100 -6.28 -8.20 7.46
CA LEU A 100 -5.13 -9.07 7.71
C LEU A 100 -5.54 -10.53 7.99
N ALA A 101 -6.76 -10.76 8.49
CA ALA A 101 -7.32 -12.09 8.71
C ALA A 101 -8.09 -12.66 7.50
N TYR A 102 -8.29 -11.87 6.45
CA TYR A 102 -9.08 -12.27 5.29
C TYR A 102 -8.48 -13.51 4.63
N GLN A 103 -9.34 -14.49 4.32
CA GLN A 103 -8.96 -15.70 3.61
C GLN A 103 -9.25 -15.50 2.12
N ALA A 104 -8.21 -15.32 1.32
CA ALA A 104 -8.35 -15.17 -0.11
C ALA A 104 -9.01 -16.41 -0.74
N ARG A 105 -10.00 -16.18 -1.60
CA ARG A 105 -10.78 -17.23 -2.27
C ARG A 105 -10.28 -17.45 -3.70
N PRO A 106 -10.43 -18.66 -4.27
CA PRO A 106 -9.93 -18.96 -5.62
C PRO A 106 -10.42 -18.02 -6.73
N ASP A 107 -11.61 -17.43 -6.57
CA ASP A 107 -12.21 -16.52 -7.55
C ASP A 107 -12.01 -15.04 -7.20
N ASP A 108 -11.20 -14.74 -6.18
CA ASP A 108 -10.82 -13.37 -5.87
C ASP A 108 -9.84 -12.83 -6.92
N VAL A 109 -10.01 -11.53 -7.19
CA VAL A 109 -9.10 -10.74 -7.99
C VAL A 109 -8.68 -9.57 -7.12
N PHE A 110 -7.39 -9.38 -6.91
CA PHE A 110 -6.83 -8.29 -6.13
C PHE A 110 -6.17 -7.25 -7.04
N ILE A 111 -6.32 -5.98 -6.67
CA ILE A 111 -5.56 -4.87 -7.23
C ILE A 111 -4.66 -4.35 -6.12
N VAL A 112 -3.36 -4.56 -6.29
CA VAL A 112 -2.34 -4.31 -5.28
C VAL A 112 -1.37 -3.23 -5.76
N SER A 113 -0.93 -2.37 -4.86
CA SER A 113 0.08 -1.36 -5.15
C SER A 113 0.56 -0.72 -3.85
N TYR A 114 1.78 -0.17 -3.83
CA TYR A 114 2.08 0.86 -2.83
C TYR A 114 1.20 2.10 -3.11
N PRO A 115 0.79 2.89 -2.09
CA PRO A 115 -0.01 4.08 -2.32
C PRO A 115 0.57 4.96 -3.43
N LYS A 116 -0.33 5.47 -4.29
CA LYS A 116 -0.01 6.45 -5.36
C LYS A 116 0.76 5.91 -6.56
N CYS A 117 0.81 4.60 -6.74
CA CYS A 117 1.35 3.97 -7.94
C CYS A 117 0.33 3.79 -9.10
N GLY A 118 -0.85 4.43 -9.04
CA GLY A 118 -1.86 4.35 -10.10
C GLY A 118 -3.05 3.41 -9.81
N THR A 119 -3.23 3.00 -8.57
CA THR A 119 -4.26 2.05 -8.11
C THR A 119 -5.67 2.39 -8.58
N THR A 120 -6.10 3.65 -8.43
CA THR A 120 -7.45 4.07 -8.87
C THR A 120 -7.63 3.94 -10.37
N TRP A 121 -6.56 4.20 -11.14
CA TRP A 121 -6.63 4.07 -12.60
C TRP A 121 -6.74 2.62 -13.02
N LEU A 122 -5.89 1.73 -12.47
CA LEU A 122 -5.99 0.29 -12.70
C LEU A 122 -7.34 -0.28 -12.24
N GLN A 123 -7.82 0.13 -11.07
CA GLN A 123 -9.13 -0.26 -10.55
C GLN A 123 -10.27 0.14 -11.49
N TYR A 124 -10.20 1.35 -12.05
CA TYR A 124 -11.20 1.82 -12.99
C TYR A 124 -11.12 1.10 -14.34
N LEU A 125 -9.93 0.76 -14.83
CA LEU A 125 -9.75 -0.07 -16.03
C LEU A 125 -10.34 -1.47 -15.83
N VAL A 126 -10.01 -2.13 -14.72
CA VAL A 126 -10.55 -3.46 -14.36
C VAL A 126 -12.08 -3.42 -14.26
N TYR A 127 -12.64 -2.41 -13.60
CA TYR A 127 -14.08 -2.21 -13.52
C TYR A 127 -14.71 -2.10 -14.93
N ASN A 128 -14.13 -1.29 -15.81
CA ASN A 128 -14.66 -1.08 -17.15
C ASN A 128 -14.49 -2.30 -18.05
N ILE A 129 -13.45 -3.12 -17.87
CA ILE A 129 -13.32 -4.42 -18.56
C ILE A 129 -14.46 -5.35 -18.15
N TYR A 130 -14.72 -5.45 -16.85
CA TYR A 130 -15.83 -6.25 -16.31
C TYR A 130 -17.21 -5.76 -16.76
N SER A 131 -17.44 -4.45 -16.78
CA SER A 131 -18.73 -3.87 -17.13
C SER A 131 -18.98 -3.74 -18.62
N GLY A 132 -17.96 -3.93 -19.47
CA GLY A 132 -18.09 -3.71 -20.92
C GLY A 132 -18.00 -2.26 -21.36
N GLY A 133 -17.17 -1.48 -20.68
CA GLY A 133 -17.00 -0.05 -20.91
C GLY A 133 -18.20 0.77 -20.44
N VAL A 134 -19.04 0.21 -19.56
CA VAL A 134 -20.11 0.95 -18.90
C VAL A 134 -19.54 1.53 -17.61
N PRO A 135 -19.41 2.86 -17.47
CA PRO A 135 -18.88 3.46 -16.25
C PRO A 135 -19.83 3.20 -15.07
N PRO A 136 -19.32 3.25 -13.83
CA PRO A 136 -20.16 3.12 -12.65
C PRO A 136 -21.18 4.25 -12.60
N ARG A 137 -22.43 3.93 -12.21
CA ARG A 137 -23.52 4.88 -12.01
C ARG A 137 -23.17 5.91 -10.95
N ASP A 138 -22.54 5.45 -9.88
CA ASP A 138 -22.10 6.27 -8.77
C ASP A 138 -20.88 5.64 -8.08
N ARG A 139 -20.36 6.38 -7.10
CA ARG A 139 -19.21 6.00 -6.28
C ARG A 139 -19.45 4.73 -5.48
N GLU A 140 -20.68 4.54 -5.00
CA GLU A 140 -21.03 3.39 -4.17
C GLU A 140 -20.95 2.10 -4.99
N GLN A 141 -21.52 2.09 -6.19
CA GLN A 141 -21.36 0.97 -7.12
C GLN A 141 -19.87 0.68 -7.39
N PHE A 142 -19.06 1.72 -7.64
CA PHE A 142 -17.63 1.52 -7.87
C PHE A 142 -16.94 0.87 -6.66
N TRP A 143 -17.24 1.29 -5.43
CA TRP A 143 -16.69 0.74 -4.20
C TRP A 143 -17.25 -0.63 -3.82
N ASP A 144 -18.49 -0.94 -4.19
CA ASP A 144 -19.09 -2.25 -3.98
C ASP A 144 -18.53 -3.30 -4.95
N ASN A 145 -18.21 -2.91 -6.19
CA ASN A 145 -17.48 -3.78 -7.12
C ASN A 145 -15.99 -3.85 -6.79
N THR A 146 -15.42 -2.78 -6.23
CA THR A 146 -13.98 -2.68 -5.97
C THR A 146 -13.60 -2.20 -4.56
N PRO A 147 -13.99 -2.95 -3.51
CA PRO A 147 -13.81 -2.52 -2.12
C PRO A 147 -12.34 -2.43 -1.74
N PHE A 148 -12.00 -1.44 -0.92
CA PHE A 148 -10.67 -1.26 -0.34
C PHE A 148 -10.57 -2.04 0.97
N LEU A 149 -9.88 -3.19 0.95
CA LEU A 149 -9.96 -4.24 1.96
C LEU A 149 -9.70 -3.74 3.38
N GLU A 150 -8.57 -3.10 3.61
CA GLU A 150 -8.13 -2.59 4.91
C GLU A 150 -8.94 -1.40 5.41
N MET A 151 -9.58 -0.64 4.51
CA MET A 151 -10.40 0.52 4.86
C MET A 151 -11.83 0.11 5.21
N ARG A 152 -12.41 -0.75 4.37
CA ARG A 152 -13.83 -1.16 4.43
C ARG A 152 -14.04 -2.47 5.21
N GLY A 153 -12.95 -3.19 5.50
CA GLY A 153 -12.95 -4.46 6.19
C GLY A 153 -13.27 -5.66 5.28
N ALA A 154 -12.95 -6.85 5.78
CA ALA A 154 -13.14 -8.11 5.06
C ALA A 154 -14.59 -8.33 4.59
N GLU A 155 -15.58 -7.97 5.41
CA GLU A 155 -17.00 -8.22 5.10
C GLU A 155 -17.43 -7.57 3.78
N ARG A 156 -16.98 -6.33 3.52
CA ARG A 156 -17.28 -5.64 2.26
C ARG A 156 -16.62 -6.31 1.06
N SER A 157 -15.42 -6.88 1.24
CA SER A 157 -14.77 -7.69 0.20
C SER A 157 -15.43 -9.07 0.00
N ILE A 158 -16.05 -9.62 1.06
CA ILE A 158 -16.86 -10.85 1.01
C ILE A 158 -18.12 -10.63 0.19
N GLN A 159 -18.86 -9.56 0.50
CA GLN A 159 -20.16 -9.20 -0.07
C GLN A 159 -20.09 -8.40 -1.38
N ARG A 160 -18.89 -8.16 -1.92
CA ARG A 160 -18.69 -7.33 -3.10
C ARG A 160 -19.56 -7.77 -4.28
N THR A 161 -19.97 -6.80 -5.10
CA THR A 161 -20.67 -7.07 -6.36
C THR A 161 -19.70 -7.75 -7.33
N LYS A 162 -20.12 -8.89 -7.91
CA LYS A 162 -19.35 -9.64 -8.91
C LYS A 162 -19.92 -9.45 -10.32
N PRO A 163 -19.06 -9.43 -11.38
CA PRO A 163 -17.60 -9.44 -11.32
C PRO A 163 -17.03 -8.16 -10.69
N GLY A 164 -15.90 -8.29 -9.99
CA GLY A 164 -15.31 -7.22 -9.17
C GLY A 164 -13.93 -7.60 -8.65
N ALA A 165 -13.20 -6.64 -8.09
CA ALA A 165 -11.80 -6.81 -7.66
C ALA A 165 -11.51 -6.09 -6.34
N ILE A 166 -10.79 -6.73 -5.43
CA ILE A 166 -10.48 -6.21 -4.10
C ILE A 166 -9.23 -5.33 -4.19
N LYS A 167 -9.35 -4.05 -3.84
CA LYS A 167 -8.19 -3.15 -3.73
C LYS A 167 -7.48 -3.37 -2.40
N THR A 168 -6.16 -3.32 -2.41
CA THR A 168 -5.34 -3.27 -1.20
C THR A 168 -3.95 -2.65 -1.45
N HIS A 169 -3.31 -2.17 -0.37
CA HIS A 169 -1.95 -1.65 -0.36
C HIS A 169 -1.03 -2.48 0.56
N LEU A 170 -1.39 -3.73 0.86
CA LEU A 170 -0.57 -4.59 1.72
C LEU A 170 0.69 -5.10 0.98
N PRO A 171 1.85 -5.12 1.65
CA PRO A 171 3.03 -5.82 1.13
C PRO A 171 2.77 -7.32 1.10
N PHE A 172 3.56 -8.06 0.31
CA PHE A 172 3.29 -9.47 0.03
C PHE A 172 3.24 -10.34 1.29
N ASP A 173 4.12 -10.09 2.26
CA ASP A 173 4.18 -10.81 3.53
C ASP A 173 2.94 -10.62 4.43
N ARG A 174 2.13 -9.58 4.15
CA ARG A 174 0.87 -9.27 4.85
C ARG A 174 -0.36 -9.48 3.99
N GLN A 175 -0.19 -9.79 2.71
CA GLN A 175 -1.28 -9.94 1.76
C GLN A 175 -2.02 -11.27 1.98
N PRO A 176 -3.36 -11.26 2.08
CA PRO A 176 -4.17 -12.46 1.88
C PRO A 176 -3.87 -13.13 0.54
N TYR A 177 -3.26 -14.32 0.60
CA TYR A 177 -2.78 -15.03 -0.57
C TYR A 177 -3.53 -16.35 -0.82
N ASN A 178 -3.91 -16.59 -2.07
CA ASN A 178 -4.41 -17.87 -2.56
C ASN A 178 -3.83 -18.12 -3.95
N PRO A 179 -3.18 -19.28 -4.21
CA PRO A 179 -2.53 -19.55 -5.49
C PRO A 179 -3.50 -19.63 -6.69
N GLN A 180 -4.80 -19.75 -6.44
CA GLN A 180 -5.84 -19.75 -7.49
C GLN A 180 -6.45 -18.36 -7.71
N ALA A 181 -6.34 -17.45 -6.72
CA ALA A 181 -6.76 -16.06 -6.88
C ALA A 181 -5.80 -15.31 -7.79
N ARG A 182 -6.25 -14.19 -8.36
CA ARG A 182 -5.46 -13.35 -9.27
C ARG A 182 -5.04 -12.04 -8.61
N TYR A 183 -3.83 -11.58 -8.91
CA TYR A 183 -3.24 -10.37 -8.33
C TYR A 183 -2.73 -9.47 -9.43
N LEU A 184 -3.34 -8.30 -9.62
CA LEU A 184 -2.81 -7.24 -10.46
C LEU A 184 -2.00 -6.31 -9.57
N TYR A 185 -0.68 -6.38 -9.68
CA TYR A 185 0.23 -5.53 -8.95
C TYR A 185 0.67 -4.36 -9.85
N ILE A 186 0.51 -3.12 -9.38
CA ILE A 186 1.01 -1.94 -10.10
C ILE A 186 1.99 -1.12 -9.25
N THR A 187 3.14 -0.81 -9.82
CA THR A 187 4.16 0.07 -9.23
C THR A 187 4.40 1.30 -10.11
N ARG A 188 5.15 2.28 -9.61
CA ARG A 188 5.46 3.54 -10.29
C ARG A 188 6.82 4.03 -9.86
N ASN A 189 7.55 4.73 -10.72
CA ASN A 189 8.88 5.20 -10.35
C ASN A 189 8.88 5.95 -9.00
N PRO A 190 9.90 5.73 -8.14
CA PRO A 190 9.90 6.22 -6.76
C PRO A 190 9.83 7.75 -6.66
N PHE A 191 10.37 8.47 -7.65
CA PHE A 191 10.38 9.93 -7.67
C PHE A 191 8.98 10.52 -7.84
N ASP A 192 8.23 10.08 -8.86
CA ASP A 192 6.84 10.51 -9.05
C ASP A 192 5.91 9.97 -7.96
N CYS A 193 6.18 8.76 -7.45
CA CYS A 193 5.43 8.19 -6.34
C CYS A 193 5.54 9.09 -5.10
N CYS A 194 6.76 9.49 -4.71
CA CYS A 194 7.02 10.38 -3.59
C CYS A 194 6.24 11.70 -3.71
N VAL A 195 6.32 12.38 -4.85
CA VAL A 195 5.58 13.63 -5.10
C VAL A 195 4.07 13.41 -5.03
N SER A 196 3.58 12.35 -5.66
CA SER A 196 2.15 12.07 -5.64
C SER A 196 1.63 11.71 -4.24
N TYR A 197 2.47 11.13 -3.39
CA TYR A 197 2.13 10.79 -2.01
C TYR A 197 2.12 12.01 -1.11
N TYR A 198 3.09 12.91 -1.27
CA TYR A 198 3.08 14.20 -0.58
C TYR A 198 1.75 14.95 -0.77
N TYR A 199 1.32 15.15 -2.01
CA TYR A 199 0.08 15.88 -2.27
C TYR A 199 -1.16 15.13 -1.77
N HIS A 200 -1.18 13.81 -1.82
CA HIS A 200 -2.26 13.01 -1.25
C HIS A 200 -2.38 13.20 0.26
N THR A 201 -1.25 13.10 0.98
CA THR A 201 -1.17 13.26 2.42
C THR A 201 -1.45 14.70 2.85
N LYS A 202 -0.99 15.69 2.09
CA LYS A 202 -1.24 17.11 2.37
C LYS A 202 -2.71 17.49 2.21
N HIS A 203 -3.38 16.98 1.18
CA HIS A 203 -4.74 17.40 0.86
C HIS A 203 -5.84 16.61 1.58
N LEU A 204 -5.54 15.43 2.12
CA LEU A 204 -6.48 14.64 2.90
C LEU A 204 -6.43 15.05 4.39
N PRO A 205 -7.51 15.67 4.93
CA PRO A 205 -7.45 16.27 6.27
C PRO A 205 -7.21 15.27 7.39
N GLY A 206 -7.60 14.00 7.22
CA GLY A 206 -7.38 12.93 8.21
C GLY A 206 -5.92 12.57 8.46
N TYR A 207 -4.98 13.10 7.66
CA TYR A 207 -3.54 13.02 7.94
C TYR A 207 -3.02 14.17 8.80
N CYS A 208 -3.81 15.22 9.05
CA CYS A 208 -3.40 16.42 9.79
C CYS A 208 -2.08 17.05 9.27
N PHE A 209 -1.83 16.97 7.96
CA PHE A 209 -0.56 17.37 7.33
C PHE A 209 -0.71 18.52 6.32
N SER A 210 -1.80 19.28 6.37
CA SER A 210 -2.09 20.34 5.38
C SER A 210 -1.05 21.45 5.28
N LYS A 211 -0.36 21.74 6.40
CA LYS A 211 0.73 22.72 6.48
C LYS A 211 2.13 22.11 6.28
N GLY A 212 2.24 20.79 6.22
CA GLY A 212 3.51 20.10 6.02
C GLY A 212 4.13 20.45 4.66
N THR A 213 5.44 20.55 4.64
CA THR A 213 6.24 20.86 3.45
C THR A 213 6.60 19.60 2.68
N PHE A 214 7.04 19.78 1.43
CA PHE A 214 7.55 18.67 0.64
C PHE A 214 8.83 18.10 1.25
N ASP A 215 9.70 18.94 1.80
CA ASP A 215 10.96 18.53 2.43
C ASP A 215 10.72 17.62 3.65
N GLU A 216 9.77 17.98 4.52
CA GLU A 216 9.39 17.14 5.66
C GLU A 216 8.82 15.79 5.19
N PHE A 217 7.95 15.80 4.17
CA PHE A 217 7.40 14.56 3.63
C PHE A 217 8.46 13.69 2.95
N PHE A 218 9.39 14.31 2.23
CA PHE A 218 10.46 13.62 1.52
C PHE A 218 11.32 12.81 2.50
N GLU A 219 11.66 13.38 3.66
CA GLU A 219 12.41 12.65 4.70
C GLU A 219 11.62 11.44 5.24
N LEU A 220 10.30 11.57 5.40
CA LEU A 220 9.45 10.43 5.78
C LEU A 220 9.42 9.34 4.70
N PHE A 221 9.36 9.73 3.43
CA PHE A 221 9.39 8.80 2.31
C PHE A 221 10.73 8.04 2.23
N VAL A 222 11.85 8.75 2.32
CA VAL A 222 13.19 8.15 2.26
C VAL A 222 13.47 7.23 3.45
N THR A 223 12.94 7.55 4.63
CA THR A 223 13.12 6.73 5.84
C THR A 223 12.11 5.58 5.95
N GLY A 224 11.08 5.54 5.10
CA GLY A 224 10.00 4.55 5.15
C GLY A 224 9.03 4.78 6.31
N ASP A 225 8.97 6.01 6.81
CA ASP A 225 8.24 6.40 8.00
C ASP A 225 6.83 6.93 7.66
N LEU A 226 6.11 6.14 6.86
CA LEU A 226 4.79 6.45 6.30
C LEU A 226 3.80 5.30 6.54
N GLU A 227 2.52 5.55 6.24
CA GLU A 227 1.53 4.48 6.13
C GLU A 227 1.96 3.46 5.06
N TYR A 228 1.80 2.16 5.33
CA TYR A 228 2.36 1.03 4.55
C TYR A 228 3.89 0.91 4.51
N GLY A 229 4.63 1.78 5.20
CA GLY A 229 6.07 1.63 5.44
C GLY A 229 6.96 2.12 4.30
N ASP A 230 8.08 1.44 4.08
CA ASP A 230 9.07 1.80 3.05
C ASP A 230 8.63 1.35 1.66
N TYR A 231 8.69 2.29 0.70
CA TYR A 231 8.33 2.03 -0.69
C TYR A 231 9.10 0.86 -1.30
N PHE A 232 10.42 0.78 -1.06
CA PHE A 232 11.25 -0.27 -1.65
C PHE A 232 10.99 -1.61 -0.99
N ASP A 233 10.79 -1.67 0.34
CA ASP A 233 10.38 -2.91 1.02
C ASP A 233 9.05 -3.43 0.45
N HIS A 234 8.09 -2.54 0.21
CA HIS A 234 6.82 -2.92 -0.38
C HIS A 234 7.00 -3.51 -1.80
N VAL A 235 7.70 -2.81 -2.70
CA VAL A 235 7.90 -3.30 -4.07
C VAL A 235 8.72 -4.59 -4.08
N LEU A 236 9.80 -4.65 -3.31
CA LEU A 236 10.67 -5.83 -3.22
C LEU A 236 9.97 -7.04 -2.58
N SER A 237 8.94 -6.85 -1.77
CA SER A 237 8.13 -7.97 -1.27
C SER A 237 7.33 -8.66 -2.38
N TRP A 238 6.86 -7.89 -3.37
CA TRP A 238 6.08 -8.38 -4.51
C TRP A 238 6.92 -8.77 -5.72
N TYR A 239 8.09 -8.16 -5.87
CA TYR A 239 8.92 -8.29 -7.06
C TYR A 239 9.38 -9.73 -7.40
N PRO A 240 9.71 -10.61 -6.42
CA PRO A 240 10.00 -12.02 -6.70
C PRO A 240 8.82 -12.79 -7.31
N HIS A 241 7.59 -12.33 -7.06
CA HIS A 241 6.34 -12.96 -7.51
C HIS A 241 5.88 -12.47 -8.89
N ARG A 242 6.61 -11.56 -9.52
CA ARG A 242 6.23 -10.98 -10.83
C ARG A 242 6.09 -11.99 -11.96
N ALA A 243 6.70 -13.17 -11.82
CA ALA A 243 6.65 -14.27 -12.78
C ALA A 243 5.65 -15.37 -12.38
N ASP A 244 4.99 -15.24 -11.23
CA ASP A 244 3.97 -16.20 -10.80
C ASP A 244 2.76 -16.10 -11.76
N SER A 245 2.21 -17.24 -12.18
CA SER A 245 1.14 -17.28 -13.19
C SER A 245 -0.14 -16.57 -12.75
N ASN A 246 -0.31 -16.34 -11.45
CA ASN A 246 -1.46 -15.67 -10.87
C ASN A 246 -1.16 -14.20 -10.46
N VAL A 247 -0.03 -13.64 -10.90
CA VAL A 247 0.35 -12.25 -10.70
C VAL A 247 0.56 -11.58 -12.06
N LEU A 248 -0.16 -10.49 -12.33
CA LEU A 248 0.13 -9.57 -13.42
C LEU A 248 0.83 -8.35 -12.84
N PHE A 249 2.11 -8.19 -13.17
CA PHE A 249 2.96 -7.11 -12.66
C PHE A 249 3.06 -5.98 -13.69
N LEU A 250 2.63 -4.79 -13.32
CA LEU A 250 2.53 -3.63 -14.20
C LEU A 250 3.32 -2.44 -13.64
N THR A 251 3.84 -1.58 -14.52
CA THR A 251 4.27 -0.24 -14.15
C THR A 251 3.26 0.81 -14.61
N TYR A 252 3.16 1.91 -13.86
CA TYR A 252 2.36 3.07 -14.25
C TYR A 252 2.84 3.66 -15.58
N GLU A 253 4.15 3.63 -15.81
CA GLU A 253 4.82 4.15 -16.99
C GLU A 253 4.43 3.35 -18.26
N GLU A 254 4.44 2.03 -18.20
CA GLU A 254 3.99 1.17 -19.31
C GLU A 254 2.49 1.34 -19.57
N LEU A 255 1.68 1.34 -18.51
CA LEU A 255 0.24 1.57 -18.60
C LEU A 255 -0.08 2.92 -19.26
N LYS A 256 0.78 3.93 -19.05
CA LYS A 256 0.67 5.26 -19.65
C LYS A 256 1.19 5.33 -21.09
N LYS A 257 2.24 4.57 -21.40
CA LYS A 257 2.85 4.50 -22.74
C LYS A 257 1.88 3.90 -23.76
N ASP A 258 1.23 2.78 -23.41
CA ASP A 258 0.22 2.15 -24.26
C ASP A 258 -0.91 1.55 -23.42
N THR A 259 -1.90 2.39 -23.09
CA THR A 259 -3.05 1.97 -22.30
C THR A 259 -3.91 0.93 -23.04
N ALA A 260 -3.93 0.93 -24.38
CA ALA A 260 -4.74 -0.01 -25.15
C ALA A 260 -4.18 -1.43 -25.04
N ALA A 261 -2.85 -1.57 -25.20
CA ALA A 261 -2.16 -2.84 -25.03
C ALA A 261 -2.33 -3.37 -23.59
N ALA A 262 -2.16 -2.51 -22.60
CA ALA A 262 -2.35 -2.89 -21.20
C ALA A 262 -3.79 -3.32 -20.89
N VAL A 263 -4.81 -2.68 -21.48
CA VAL A 263 -6.22 -3.13 -21.35
C VAL A 263 -6.41 -4.55 -21.92
N ALA A 264 -5.77 -4.86 -23.05
CA ALA A 264 -5.84 -6.19 -23.64
C ALA A 264 -5.15 -7.24 -22.76
N GLU A 265 -3.99 -6.92 -22.20
CA GLU A 265 -3.25 -7.78 -21.28
C GLU A 265 -4.04 -8.03 -19.98
N ILE A 266 -4.58 -6.97 -19.37
CA ILE A 266 -5.42 -7.06 -18.19
C ILE A 266 -6.64 -7.94 -18.48
N ALA A 267 -7.33 -7.74 -19.61
CA ALA A 267 -8.50 -8.55 -19.95
C ALA A 267 -8.16 -10.03 -20.13
N ALA A 268 -7.03 -10.36 -20.77
CA ALA A 268 -6.55 -11.74 -20.89
C ALA A 268 -6.25 -12.36 -19.52
N PHE A 269 -5.61 -11.61 -18.63
CA PHE A 269 -5.34 -12.06 -17.26
C PHE A 269 -6.63 -12.27 -16.43
N LEU A 270 -7.64 -11.40 -16.67
CA LEU A 270 -8.96 -11.48 -16.04
C LEU A 270 -9.87 -12.59 -16.60
N GLY A 271 -9.53 -13.21 -17.73
CA GLY A 271 -10.22 -14.38 -18.28
C GLY A 271 -10.49 -14.29 -19.77
N ASP A 272 -10.58 -15.45 -20.42
CA ASP A 272 -10.83 -15.56 -21.86
C ASP A 272 -12.13 -14.87 -22.27
N GLU A 273 -13.15 -14.87 -21.41
CA GLU A 273 -14.42 -14.19 -21.68
C GLU A 273 -14.26 -12.67 -21.88
N TYR A 274 -13.33 -12.03 -21.16
CA TYR A 274 -13.07 -10.60 -21.25
C TYR A 274 -12.18 -10.29 -22.45
N LYS A 275 -11.15 -11.10 -22.68
CA LYS A 275 -10.30 -11.02 -23.88
C LYS A 275 -11.12 -11.14 -25.15
N ASP A 276 -11.95 -12.17 -25.25
CA ASP A 276 -12.80 -12.42 -26.41
C ASP A 276 -13.84 -11.32 -26.61
N ARG A 277 -14.32 -10.71 -25.52
CA ARG A 277 -15.23 -9.56 -25.60
C ARG A 277 -14.55 -8.35 -26.23
N LEU A 278 -13.31 -8.03 -25.84
CA LEU A 278 -12.56 -6.93 -26.45
C LEU A 278 -12.41 -7.11 -27.97
N HIS A 279 -12.21 -8.35 -28.43
CA HIS A 279 -12.10 -8.65 -29.86
C HIS A 279 -13.45 -8.61 -30.59
N ARG A 280 -14.52 -9.11 -29.97
CA ARG A 280 -15.86 -9.16 -30.57
C ARG A 280 -16.58 -7.81 -30.64
N GLU A 281 -16.20 -6.85 -29.81
CA GLU A 281 -16.78 -5.50 -29.77
C GLU A 281 -15.75 -4.44 -30.21
N PRO A 282 -15.63 -4.11 -31.51
CA PRO A 282 -14.57 -3.24 -32.05
C PRO A 282 -14.47 -1.81 -31.48
N GLY A 283 -15.48 -1.35 -30.71
CA GLY A 283 -15.46 -0.06 -30.01
C GLY A 283 -15.22 -0.14 -28.50
N LEU A 284 -15.14 -1.34 -27.92
CA LEU A 284 -15.08 -1.51 -26.46
C LEU A 284 -13.79 -0.94 -25.87
N VAL A 285 -12.64 -1.24 -26.46
CA VAL A 285 -11.36 -0.66 -26.03
C VAL A 285 -11.42 0.86 -26.07
N GLY A 286 -11.94 1.46 -27.16
CA GLY A 286 -12.12 2.91 -27.28
C GLY A 286 -12.97 3.51 -26.15
N ARG A 287 -14.10 2.89 -25.81
CA ARG A 287 -14.96 3.33 -24.69
C ARG A 287 -14.24 3.23 -23.34
N ILE A 288 -13.50 2.15 -23.09
CA ILE A 288 -12.72 1.96 -21.86
C ILE A 288 -11.65 3.06 -21.75
N LEU A 289 -10.91 3.33 -22.82
CA LEU A 289 -9.89 4.37 -22.87
C LEU A 289 -10.46 5.77 -22.66
N GLU A 290 -11.60 6.07 -23.30
CA GLU A 290 -12.30 7.33 -23.12
C GLU A 290 -12.75 7.50 -21.66
N ALA A 291 -13.39 6.47 -21.08
CA ALA A 291 -13.82 6.51 -19.69
C ALA A 291 -12.65 6.73 -18.73
N ALA A 292 -11.51 6.05 -18.96
CA ALA A 292 -10.33 6.12 -18.14
C ALA A 292 -9.39 7.30 -18.45
N ALA A 293 -9.77 8.17 -19.40
CA ALA A 293 -9.00 9.37 -19.74
C ALA A 293 -8.90 10.31 -18.53
N LEU A 294 -7.77 11.00 -18.38
CA LEU A 294 -7.46 11.83 -17.21
C LEU A 294 -8.58 12.81 -16.85
N ASN A 295 -9.12 13.53 -17.85
CA ASN A 295 -10.16 14.52 -17.62
C ASN A 295 -11.48 13.90 -17.14
N ASN A 296 -11.80 12.68 -17.58
CA ASN A 296 -12.99 11.98 -17.14
C ASN A 296 -12.79 11.40 -15.74
N MET A 297 -11.61 10.83 -15.47
CA MET A 297 -11.20 10.44 -14.11
C MET A 297 -11.25 11.61 -13.14
N LYS A 298 -10.79 12.82 -13.53
CA LYS A 298 -10.91 14.03 -12.69
C LYS A 298 -12.36 14.34 -12.33
N LYS A 299 -13.27 14.34 -13.30
CA LYS A 299 -14.71 14.60 -13.07
C LYS A 299 -15.30 13.62 -12.05
N ILE A 300 -14.94 12.35 -12.15
CA ILE A 300 -15.46 11.29 -11.27
C ILE A 300 -14.83 11.35 -9.88
N PHE A 301 -13.50 11.45 -9.79
CA PHE A 301 -12.78 11.21 -8.54
C PHE A 301 -12.34 12.48 -7.80
N ASN A 302 -12.34 13.66 -8.43
CA ASN A 302 -12.09 14.93 -7.72
C ASN A 302 -13.37 15.52 -7.13
N SER A 303 -14.55 15.08 -7.57
CA SER A 303 -15.83 15.37 -6.93
C SER A 303 -16.17 14.38 -5.79
N CYS A 304 -15.31 13.38 -5.56
CA CYS A 304 -15.51 12.36 -4.53
C CYS A 304 -14.90 12.79 -3.19
N ASP A 305 -15.73 12.90 -2.17
CA ASP A 305 -15.28 12.88 -0.78
C ASP A 305 -14.78 11.47 -0.43
N PHE A 306 -13.59 11.33 0.16
CA PHE A 306 -13.07 10.03 0.61
C PHE A 306 -13.71 9.54 1.92
N ALA A 307 -14.56 10.37 2.52
CA ALA A 307 -15.36 10.03 3.66
C ALA A 307 -16.40 8.96 3.29
N ALA A 308 -16.41 7.86 4.05
CA ALA A 308 -17.57 6.99 4.12
C ALA A 308 -18.74 7.82 4.65
N LYS A 309 -19.70 8.12 3.78
CA LYS A 309 -21.03 8.53 4.26
C LYS A 309 -21.67 7.24 4.78
N ASP A 310 -21.51 6.96 6.07
CA ASP A 310 -22.53 6.14 6.72
C ASP A 310 -23.83 6.93 6.61
N GLU A 311 -24.87 6.32 6.06
CA GLU A 311 -26.17 6.93 5.73
C GLU A 311 -26.93 7.53 6.93
N LYS A 312 -26.31 7.63 8.11
CA LYS A 312 -26.96 8.17 9.31
C LYS A 312 -26.78 9.66 9.54
N ASN A 313 -25.96 10.39 8.79
CA ASN A 313 -25.96 11.85 8.87
C ASN A 313 -25.52 12.47 7.53
N GLY A 314 -26.48 13.02 6.81
CA GLY A 314 -26.20 13.84 5.64
C GLY A 314 -25.51 15.14 6.06
N SER A 315 -24.27 15.34 5.64
CA SER A 315 -23.75 16.69 5.44
C SER A 315 -23.47 16.91 3.95
N THR A 316 -23.92 18.05 3.48
CA THR A 316 -23.65 18.65 2.18
C THR A 316 -22.19 19.11 2.17
N GLY A 317 -21.43 18.69 1.15
CA GLY A 317 -20.02 19.01 1.01
C GLY A 317 -19.80 20.49 0.71
N GLU A 318 -19.64 21.30 1.76
CA GLU A 318 -19.01 22.61 1.68
C GLU A 318 -17.51 22.48 1.99
N GLU A 319 -16.70 23.15 1.18
CA GLU A 319 -15.25 23.25 1.34
C GLU A 319 -14.94 24.03 2.63
N LEU A 320 -14.45 23.33 3.66
CA LEU A 320 -14.15 23.93 4.97
C LEU A 320 -12.99 24.92 4.87
N LYS A 321 -13.17 26.13 5.41
CA LYS A 321 -12.14 27.17 5.35
C LYS A 321 -10.99 26.85 6.32
N PRO A 322 -9.75 27.31 6.05
CA PRO A 322 -8.59 27.01 6.90
C PRO A 322 -8.70 27.41 8.38
N ALA A 323 -9.59 28.35 8.72
CA ALA A 323 -9.84 28.77 10.10
C ALA A 323 -10.75 27.77 10.87
N GLU A 324 -11.64 27.06 10.17
CA GLU A 324 -12.63 26.13 10.75
C GLU A 324 -12.02 24.78 11.09
N VAL A 325 -10.91 24.40 10.44
CA VAL A 325 -10.18 23.15 10.68
C VAL A 325 -9.62 23.06 12.12
N LYS A 326 -9.40 24.21 12.78
CA LYS A 326 -8.75 24.26 14.11
C LYS A 326 -9.56 23.66 15.25
N ASP A 327 -10.89 23.57 15.10
CA ASP A 327 -11.79 23.14 16.18
C ASP A 327 -12.49 21.80 15.87
N LEU A 328 -12.09 21.10 14.80
CA LEU A 328 -12.69 19.83 14.41
C LEU A 328 -12.11 18.66 15.21
N SER A 329 -13.00 17.77 15.64
CA SER A 329 -12.65 16.44 16.10
C SER A 329 -11.97 15.63 14.99
N LEU A 330 -11.20 14.62 15.37
CA LEU A 330 -10.56 13.72 14.41
C LEU A 330 -11.58 13.02 13.49
N GLU A 331 -12.75 12.72 14.02
CA GLU A 331 -13.87 12.18 13.29
C GLU A 331 -14.40 13.12 12.20
N GLU A 332 -14.48 14.42 12.49
CA GLU A 332 -14.87 15.43 11.51
C GLU A 332 -13.78 15.64 10.45
N LEU A 333 -12.50 15.59 10.83
CA LEU A 333 -11.38 15.68 9.88
C LEU A 333 -11.33 14.51 8.89
N ILE A 334 -11.60 13.29 9.35
CA ILE A 334 -11.68 12.11 8.46
C ILE A 334 -12.85 12.25 7.48
N ARG A 335 -13.94 12.92 7.90
CA ARG A 335 -15.12 13.15 7.07
C ARG A 335 -15.04 14.39 6.19
N ALA A 336 -14.10 15.29 6.47
CA ALA A 336 -13.93 16.54 5.74
C ALA A 336 -13.54 16.29 4.28
N PRO A 337 -14.02 17.14 3.36
CA PRO A 337 -13.63 17.07 1.95
C PRO A 337 -12.13 17.29 1.80
N MET A 338 -11.56 16.70 0.75
CA MET A 338 -10.16 16.87 0.42
C MET A 338 -9.92 18.28 -0.15
N THR A 339 -8.85 18.94 0.27
CA THR A 339 -8.55 20.36 -0.04
C THR A 339 -7.75 20.57 -1.34
N GLY A 340 -7.77 19.59 -2.24
CA GLY A 340 -6.97 19.59 -3.49
C GLY A 340 -7.51 18.60 -4.51
N GLU A 341 -6.72 18.25 -5.52
CA GLU A 341 -7.13 17.27 -6.54
C GLU A 341 -6.56 15.87 -6.24
N PHE A 342 -7.43 14.84 -6.28
CA PHE A 342 -7.00 13.46 -6.06
C PHE A 342 -6.35 12.90 -7.33
N VAL A 343 -7.04 13.09 -8.45
CA VAL A 343 -6.51 12.95 -9.81
C VAL A 343 -5.86 14.28 -10.16
N ARG A 344 -4.55 14.38 -9.88
CA ARG A 344 -3.78 15.62 -9.99
C ARG A 344 -3.31 15.90 -11.42
N LYS A 345 -2.22 15.25 -11.86
CA LYS A 345 -1.64 15.43 -13.21
C LYS A 345 -1.64 14.19 -14.09
N GLY A 346 -1.58 12.99 -13.49
CA GLY A 346 -1.52 11.72 -14.24
C GLY A 346 -0.40 11.67 -15.30
N ALA A 347 0.74 12.29 -14.99
CA ALA A 347 1.90 12.43 -15.87
C ALA A 347 3.11 11.68 -15.30
N VAL A 348 4.00 11.22 -16.17
CA VAL A 348 5.32 10.68 -15.82
C VAL A 348 6.34 11.83 -15.88
N GLY A 349 7.25 11.90 -14.91
CA GLY A 349 8.32 12.90 -14.87
C GLY A 349 7.96 14.21 -14.15
N ASP A 350 6.80 14.30 -13.49
CA ASP A 350 6.40 15.52 -12.77
C ASP A 350 7.31 15.81 -11.58
N TRP A 351 7.99 14.79 -11.06
CA TRP A 351 8.97 14.91 -9.97
C TRP A 351 10.05 15.97 -10.22
N LYS A 352 10.43 16.21 -11.48
CA LYS A 352 11.45 17.21 -11.87
C LYS A 352 11.08 18.63 -11.47
N ALA A 353 9.78 18.93 -11.36
CA ALA A 353 9.30 20.25 -10.97
C ALA A 353 9.26 20.46 -9.45
N HIS A 354 9.49 19.41 -8.64
CA HIS A 354 9.33 19.46 -7.18
C HIS A 354 10.60 19.12 -6.42
N MET A 355 11.42 18.22 -6.94
CA MET A 355 12.61 17.74 -6.23
C MET A 355 13.83 18.61 -6.54
N SER A 356 14.52 19.05 -5.47
CA SER A 356 15.83 19.67 -5.58
C SER A 356 16.91 18.65 -6.00
N PRO A 357 18.04 19.08 -6.59
CA PRO A 357 19.15 18.18 -6.90
C PRO A 357 19.67 17.39 -5.68
N ALA A 358 19.64 18.00 -4.48
CA ALA A 358 20.04 17.33 -3.24
C ALA A 358 19.08 16.20 -2.85
N GLN A 359 17.76 16.42 -2.98
CA GLN A 359 16.75 15.38 -2.74
C GLN A 359 16.85 14.26 -3.77
N VAL A 360 17.09 14.58 -5.04
CA VAL A 360 17.32 13.57 -6.08
C VAL A 360 18.50 12.69 -5.71
N GLN A 361 19.64 13.28 -5.37
CA GLN A 361 20.83 12.55 -4.95
C GLN A 361 20.56 11.68 -3.71
N ARG A 362 19.83 12.23 -2.74
CA ARG A 362 19.48 11.52 -1.50
C ARG A 362 18.60 10.29 -1.76
N LEU A 363 17.64 10.40 -2.67
CA LEU A 363 16.79 9.28 -3.05
C LEU A 363 17.57 8.24 -3.86
N LEU A 364 18.51 8.64 -4.72
CA LEU A 364 19.42 7.72 -5.43
C LEU A 364 20.27 6.89 -4.47
N GLU A 365 20.83 7.51 -3.43
CA GLU A 365 21.55 6.78 -2.38
C GLU A 365 20.65 5.74 -1.69
N ARG A 366 19.41 6.12 -1.39
CA ARG A 366 18.43 5.20 -0.79
C ARG A 366 18.10 4.05 -1.72
N ILE A 367 17.85 4.33 -3.01
CA ILE A 367 17.63 3.32 -4.05
C ILE A 367 18.79 2.33 -4.06
N LYS A 368 20.02 2.82 -4.22
CA LYS A 368 21.22 1.98 -4.28
C LYS A 368 21.34 1.04 -3.08
N VAL A 369 21.05 1.52 -1.87
CA VAL A 369 21.11 0.71 -0.65
C VAL A 369 19.96 -0.31 -0.60
N LYS A 370 18.72 0.13 -0.87
CA LYS A 370 17.52 -0.71 -0.71
C LYS A 370 17.39 -1.77 -1.80
N THR A 371 17.85 -1.48 -3.00
CA THR A 371 17.75 -2.39 -4.16
C THR A 371 19.06 -3.10 -4.44
N ALA A 372 20.02 -3.08 -3.50
CA ALA A 372 21.28 -3.79 -3.65
C ALA A 372 21.04 -5.28 -3.86
N GLY A 373 21.55 -5.83 -4.98
CA GLY A 373 21.36 -7.23 -5.34
C GLY A 373 20.03 -7.56 -6.03
N SER A 374 19.29 -6.55 -6.50
CA SER A 374 18.04 -6.71 -7.24
C SER A 374 18.08 -5.91 -8.55
N ASP A 375 17.40 -6.43 -9.58
CA ASP A 375 17.12 -5.81 -10.88
C ASP A 375 15.82 -4.98 -10.86
N VAL A 376 15.21 -4.73 -9.69
CA VAL A 376 13.93 -4.00 -9.58
C VAL A 376 13.95 -2.60 -10.21
N MET A 377 15.11 -1.95 -10.29
CA MET A 377 15.22 -0.63 -10.92
C MET A 377 15.21 -0.69 -12.45
N ASP A 378 15.41 -1.86 -13.05
CA ASP A 378 15.34 -2.08 -14.49
C ASP A 378 13.90 -1.95 -15.00
N LEU A 379 12.90 -2.05 -14.12
CA LEU A 379 11.49 -1.72 -14.41
C LEU A 379 11.30 -0.32 -15.03
N TRP A 380 12.26 0.58 -14.81
CA TRP A 380 12.21 1.95 -15.29
C TRP A 380 13.40 2.30 -16.18
N GLU A 381 14.06 1.30 -16.79
CA GLU A 381 15.23 1.55 -17.63
C GLU A 381 14.92 2.45 -18.84
N ASP A 382 13.74 2.31 -19.42
CA ASP A 382 13.28 3.10 -20.57
C ASP A 382 12.71 4.47 -20.20
N THR A 383 12.87 4.90 -18.93
CA THR A 383 12.35 6.17 -18.43
C THR A 383 13.47 7.18 -18.19
N ASP A 384 13.08 8.41 -17.89
CA ASP A 384 13.99 9.53 -17.65
C ASP A 384 14.42 9.68 -16.19
N ILE A 385 14.30 8.60 -15.38
CA ILE A 385 14.74 8.62 -13.99
C ILE A 385 16.28 8.73 -13.90
N PRO A 386 16.81 9.50 -12.92
CA PRO A 386 18.24 9.57 -12.67
C PRO A 386 18.80 8.20 -12.23
N ARG A 387 20.09 7.97 -12.48
CA ARG A 387 20.78 6.72 -12.15
C ARG A 387 22.09 6.97 -11.41
#